data_AF-A0A0K0F2M5-F1
#
_entry.id   AF-A0A0K0F2M5-F1
#
_cell.length_a   1.000
_cell.length_b   1.000
_cell.length_c   1.000
_cell.angle_alpha   90.00
_cell.angle_beta   90.00
_cell.angle_gamma   90.00
#
_symmetry.space_group_name_H-M   'P 1'
#
loop_
_entity.id
_entity.type
_entity.pdbx_description
1 polymer ?
#
loop_
_entity_poly.entity_id
_entity_poly.type
_entity_poly.pdbx_seq_one_letter_code
_entity_poly.pdbx_strand_id
1 'polypeptide(L)'
;MNGLIVFSSFVLGIGIVLLIIGYDKSTINEGMHFSSVTKTTMQVIGIIFTIIGALTFIFFVHGQCIHEHRKKYKDDAIKDI
;
A
#
# COMPACT_ATOMS: atom_id res chain seq x y z
N MET A 1 -2.84 12.83 11.14
CA MET A 1 -2.16 11.52 11.08
C MET A 1 -2.89 10.49 10.20
N ASN A 2 -4.23 10.54 10.06
CA ASN A 2 -4.97 9.61 9.18
C ASN A 2 -4.75 9.81 7.67
N GLY A 3 -4.51 11.04 7.20
CA GLY A 3 -4.34 11.31 5.76
C GLY A 3 -3.17 10.56 5.10
N LEU A 4 -2.08 10.32 5.84
CA LEU A 4 -0.92 9.57 5.35
C LEU A 4 -1.20 8.07 5.22
N ILE A 5 -2.02 7.50 6.11
CA ILE A 5 -2.46 6.10 6.01
C ILE A 5 -3.41 5.93 4.83
N VAL A 6 -4.34 6.87 4.65
CA VAL A 6 -5.26 6.85 3.50
C VAL A 6 -4.47 6.95 2.19
N PHE A 7 -3.47 7.83 2.14
CA PHE A 7 -2.60 7.98 0.97
C PHE A 7 -1.77 6.73 0.69
N SER A 8 -1.15 6.11 1.70
CA SER A 8 -0.37 4.88 1.49
C SER A 8 -1.24 3.69 1.07
N SER A 9 -2.46 3.59 1.61
CA SER A 9 -3.46 2.59 1.20
C SER A 9 -3.87 2.77 -0.26
N PHE A 10 -4.01 4.01 -0.72
CA PHE A 10 -4.34 4.34 -2.10
C PHE A 10 -3.20 3.95 -3.06
N VAL A 11 -1.94 4.27 -2.70
CA VAL A 11 -0.75 3.87 -3.47
C VAL A 11 -0.63 2.35 -3.56
N LEU A 12 -0.93 1.64 -2.47
CA LEU A 12 -0.97 0.17 -2.44
C LEU A 12 -2.05 -0.37 -3.39
N GLY A 13 -3.25 0.21 -3.37
CA GLY A 13 -4.36 -0.18 -4.23
C GLY A 13 -4.03 -0.03 -5.72
N ILE A 14 -3.38 1.06 -6.11
CA ILE A 14 -2.90 1.26 -7.50
C ILE A 14 -1.89 0.17 -7.89
N GLY A 15 -0.94 -0.16 -7.01
CA GLY A 15 0.03 -1.22 -7.26
C GLY A 15 -0.62 -2.58 -7.52
N ILE A 16 -1.63 -2.94 -6.73
CA ILE A 16 -2.38 -4.19 -6.87
C ILE A 16 -3.17 -4.21 -8.19
N VAL A 17 -3.84 -3.12 -8.56
CA VAL A 17 -4.58 -3.03 -9.83
C VAL A 17 -3.63 -3.19 -11.03
N LEU A 18 -2.47 -2.55 -11.01
CA LEU A 18 -1.45 -2.69 -12.05
C LEU A 18 -0.92 -4.12 -12.15
N LEU A 19 -0.75 -4.81 -11.02
CA LEU A 19 -0.36 -6.22 -10.99
C LEU A 19 -1.44 -7.11 -11.61
N ILE A 20 -2.71 -6.90 -11.29
CA ILE A 20 -3.83 -7.67 -11.87
C ILE A 20 -3.86 -7.50 -13.40
N ILE A 21 -3.73 -6.27 -13.90
CA ILE A 21 -3.70 -5.98 -15.35
C ILE A 21 -2.47 -6.60 -16.03
N GLY A 22 -1.33 -6.63 -15.35
CA GLY A 22 -0.09 -7.20 -15.88
C GLY A 22 -0.05 -8.74 -15.83
N TYR A 23 -0.71 -9.37 -14.86
CA TYR A 23 -0.72 -10.83 -14.67
C TYR A 23 -1.86 -11.52 -15.42
N ASP A 24 -3.03 -10.89 -15.51
CA ASP A 24 -4.18 -11.47 -16.19
C ASP A 24 -4.08 -11.27 -17.72
N LYS A 25 -3.98 -12.39 -18.43
CA LYS A 25 -4.01 -12.42 -19.91
C LYS A 25 -5.44 -12.43 -20.45
N SER A 26 -6.43 -12.71 -19.60
CA SER A 26 -7.82 -12.91 -20.00
C SER A 26 -8.67 -11.66 -19.75
N THR A 27 -9.51 -11.34 -20.74
CA THR A 27 -10.62 -10.38 -20.65
C THR A 27 -10.30 -8.88 -20.65
N ILE A 28 -9.37 -8.35 -19.85
CA ILE A 28 -9.05 -6.89 -19.86
C ILE A 28 -8.10 -6.54 -21.02
N ASN A 29 -7.22 -7.47 -21.37
CA ASN A 29 -6.18 -7.27 -22.39
C ASN A 29 -6.63 -7.66 -23.81
N GLU A 30 -7.80 -8.29 -23.94
CA GLU A 30 -8.31 -8.83 -25.21
C GLU A 30 -8.69 -7.73 -26.24
N GLY A 31 -8.78 -6.48 -25.81
CA GLY A 31 -8.96 -5.32 -26.70
C GLY A 31 -7.73 -4.41 -26.82
N MET A 32 -6.67 -4.66 -26.05
CA MET A 32 -5.47 -3.82 -26.02
C MET A 32 -4.29 -4.58 -26.62
N HIS A 33 -3.86 -4.18 -27.81
CA HIS A 33 -2.69 -4.74 -28.51
C HIS A 33 -1.38 -4.28 -27.85
N PHE A 34 -1.24 -4.48 -26.54
CA PHE A 34 -0.01 -4.16 -25.83
C PHE A 34 1.09 -5.15 -26.19
N SER A 35 2.21 -4.60 -26.66
CA SER A 35 3.44 -5.36 -26.87
C SER A 35 3.85 -6.08 -25.59
N SER A 36 4.48 -7.25 -25.74
CA SER A 36 5.02 -8.03 -24.62
C SER A 36 5.88 -7.18 -23.67
N VAL A 37 6.63 -6.22 -24.24
CA VAL A 37 7.45 -5.25 -23.48
C VAL A 37 6.58 -4.38 -22.57
N THR A 38 5.47 -3.83 -23.07
CA THR A 38 4.57 -2.95 -22.30
C THR A 38 3.91 -3.69 -21.12
N LYS A 39 3.53 -4.96 -21.31
CA LYS A 39 2.97 -5.79 -20.24
C LYS A 39 3.99 -6.02 -19.13
N THR A 40 5.21 -6.40 -19.50
CA THR A 40 6.31 -6.57 -18.54
C THR A 40 6.62 -5.28 -17.80
N THR A 41 6.64 -4.13 -18.50
CA THR A 41 6.85 -2.82 -17.88
C THR A 41 5.75 -2.48 -16.87
N MET A 42 4.47 -2.68 -17.21
CA MET A 42 3.36 -2.47 -16.26
C MET A 42 3.47 -3.38 -15.03
N GLN A 43 3.86 -4.64 -15.23
CA GLN A 43 4.10 -5.58 -14.14
C GLN A 43 5.20 -5.10 -13.21
N VAL A 44 6.36 -4.72 -13.75
CA VAL A 44 7.51 -4.21 -12.97
C VAL A 44 7.11 -2.96 -12.18
N ILE A 45 6.41 -2.02 -12.82
CA ILE A 45 5.91 -0.82 -12.14
C ILE A 45 4.94 -1.21 -11.02
N GLY A 46 3.98 -2.09 -11.29
CA GLY A 46 3.04 -2.59 -10.28
C GLY A 46 3.72 -3.24 -9.07
N ILE A 47 4.75 -4.05 -9.29
CA ILE A 47 5.56 -4.66 -8.22
C ILE A 47 6.22 -3.56 -7.36
N ILE A 48 6.88 -2.59 -8.00
CA ILE A 48 7.59 -1.52 -7.29
C ILE A 48 6.62 -0.70 -6.44
N PHE A 49 5.50 -0.27 -7.02
CA PHE A 49 4.48 0.50 -6.29
C PHE A 49 3.87 -0.29 -5.14
N THR A 50 3.65 -1.60 -5.31
CA THR A 50 3.12 -2.47 -4.25
C THR A 50 4.11 -2.61 -3.10
N ILE A 51 5.41 -2.83 -3.39
CA ILE A 51 6.46 -2.95 -2.35
C ILE A 51 6.61 -1.64 -1.58
N ILE A 52 6.71 -0.52 -2.27
CA ILE A 52 6.86 0.81 -1.64
C ILE A 52 5.61 1.13 -0.81
N GLY A 53 4.42 0.91 -1.38
CA GLY A 53 3.15 1.10 -0.69
C GLY A 53 3.06 0.24 0.58
N ALA A 54 3.45 -1.04 0.51
CA ALA A 54 3.37 -1.98 1.62
C ALA A 54 4.33 -1.61 2.75
N LEU A 55 5.59 -1.33 2.42
CA LEU A 55 6.59 -0.90 3.40
C LEU A 55 6.15 0.37 4.10
N THR A 56 5.69 1.37 3.33
CA THR A 56 5.21 2.64 3.87
C THR A 56 4.00 2.42 4.78
N PHE A 57 3.02 1.64 4.33
CA PHE A 57 1.82 1.33 5.12
C PHE A 57 2.16 0.64 6.45
N ILE A 58 3.00 -0.40 6.43
CA ILE A 58 3.43 -1.13 7.63
C ILE A 58 4.15 -0.18 8.60
N PHE A 59 5.09 0.64 8.10
CA PHE A 59 5.86 1.56 8.94
C PHE A 59 4.95 2.58 9.64
N PHE A 60 3.96 3.12 8.93
CA PHE A 60 3.00 4.06 9.48
C PHE A 60 2.04 3.41 10.48
N VAL A 61 1.50 2.22 10.18
CA VAL A 61 0.64 1.48 11.11
C VAL A 61 1.39 1.13 12.38
N HIS A 62 2.63 0.65 12.26
CA HIS A 62 3.48 0.35 13.41
C HIS A 62 3.79 1.61 14.24
N GLY A 63 4.08 2.74 13.58
CA GLY A 63 4.27 4.03 14.24
C GLY A 63 3.03 4.50 14.99
N GLN A 64 1.83 4.35 14.41
CA GLN A 64 0.57 4.69 15.09
C GLN A 64 0.29 3.76 16.27
N CYS A 65 0.50 2.45 16.10
CA CYS A 65 0.29 1.46 17.16
C CYS A 65 1.17 1.77 18.38
N ILE A 66 2.45 2.08 18.18
CA ILE A 66 3.35 2.49 19.26
C ILE A 66 2.95 3.84 19.85
N HIS A 67 2.54 4.81 19.02
CA HIS A 67 2.12 6.12 19.51
C HIS A 67 0.89 6.01 20.42
N GLU A 68 -0.12 5.23 20.02
CA GLU A 68 -1.30 4.97 20.84
C GLU A 68 -0.97 4.17 22.10
N HIS A 69 -0.11 3.15 22.01
CA HIS A 69 0.36 2.41 23.18
C HIS A 69 1.07 3.32 24.19
N ARG A 70 1.97 4.20 23.74
CA ARG A 70 2.63 5.18 24.62
C ARG A 70 1.65 6.18 25.22
N LYS A 71 0.62 6.58 24.48
CA LYS A 71 -0.40 7.52 24.96
C LYS A 71 -1.24 6.89 26.08
N LYS A 72 -1.66 5.64 25.89
CA LYS A 72 -2.41 4.86 26.89
C LYS A 72 -1.63 4.70 28.20
N TYR A 73 -0.35 4.32 28.13
CA TYR A 73 0.51 4.18 29.32
C TYR A 73 0.75 5.50 30.06
N LYS A 74 0.73 6.64 29.35
CA LYS A 74 0.93 7.95 29.96
C LYS A 74 -0.33 8.44 30.67
N ASP A 75 -1.51 8.14 30.13
CA ASP A 75 -2.79 8.50 30.75
C ASP A 75 -3.12 7.62 31.96
N ASP A 76 -2.78 6.32 31.92
CA ASP A 76 -2.96 5.42 33.07
C ASP A 76 -2.07 5.83 34.26
N ALA A 77 -0.83 6.26 34.00
CA ALA A 77 0.07 6.76 35.04
C ALA A 77 -0.39 8.09 35.70
N ILE A 78 -1.24 8.88 35.03
CA ILE A 78 -1.80 10.12 35.58
C ILE A 78 -3.09 9.85 36.37
N LYS A 79 -3.79 8.75 36.08
CA LYS A 79 -5.03 8.37 36.78
C LYS A 79 -4.78 7.72 38.15
N ASP A 80 -3.58 7.19 38.37
CA ASP A 80 -3.16 6.57 39.63
C ASP A 80 -2.52 7.57 40.63
N ILE A 81 -2.57 8.89 40.35
CA ILE A 81 -2.17 9.98 41.25
C ILE A 81 -3.42 10.75 41.68
#